data_AF-A0A0M5MEI4-F1
#
_entry.id   AF-A0A0M5MEI4-F1
#
_cell.length_a   1.000
_cell.length_b   1.000
_cell.length_c   1.000
_cell.angle_alpha   90.00
_cell.angle_beta   90.00
_cell.angle_gamma   90.00
#
_symmetry.space_group_name_H-M   'P 1'
#
loop_
_entity.id
_entity.type
_entity.pdbx_description
1 polymer ?
#
loop_
_entity_poly.entity_id
_entity_poly.type
_entity_poly.pdbx_seq_one_letter_code
_entity_poly.pdbx_strand_id
1 'polypeptide(L)' 'MTRQELADKLNITRNTLTNWEKEKPELIRLINQGLALDEQILETKKFLERLEKIREKANNGKINTKINKSEE' A
#
# COMPACT_ATOMS: atom_id res chain seq x y z
N MET A 1 -3.91 3.88 11.86
CA MET A 1 -3.02 3.89 13.05
C MET A 1 -3.48 5.01 13.99
N THR A 2 -3.62 4.74 15.28
CA THR A 2 -3.94 5.74 16.31
C THR A 2 -2.67 6.40 16.86
N ARG A 3 -2.80 7.51 17.60
CA ARG A 3 -1.65 8.14 18.29
C ARG A 3 -1.01 7.22 19.33
N GLN A 4 -1.81 6.39 20.00
CA GLN A 4 -1.29 5.42 20.98
C GLN A 4 -0.48 4.34 20.27
N GLU A 5 -1.01 3.77 19.19
CA GLU A 5 -0.31 2.77 18.37
C GLU A 5 1.01 3.30 17.81
N LEU A 6 1.06 4.57 17.38
CA LEU A 6 2.30 5.19 16.92
C LEU A 6 3.30 5.36 18.07
N ALA A 7 2.85 5.79 19.25
CA ALA A 7 3.71 5.92 20.43
C ALA A 7 4.28 4.55 20.84
N ASP A 8 3.45 3.51 20.86
CA ASP A 8 3.85 2.14 21.17
C ASP A 8 4.86 1.62 20.12
N LYS A 9 4.60 1.85 18.82
CA LYS A 9 5.52 1.48 17.73
C LYS A 9 6.89 2.17 17.84
N LEU A 10 6.92 3.41 18.30
CA LEU A 10 8.14 4.19 18.51
C LEU A 10 8.78 3.94 19.89
N ASN A 11 8.17 3.10 20.72
CA ASN A 11 8.57 2.84 22.11
C ASN A 11 8.74 4.13 22.93
N ILE A 12 7.77 5.04 22.82
CA ILE A 12 7.70 6.30 23.56
C ILE A 12 6.34 6.44 24.24
N THR A 13 6.24 7.37 25.20
CA THR A 13 4.94 7.70 25.77
C THR A 13 4.11 8.55 24.79
N ARG A 14 2.78 8.46 24.91
CA ARG A 14 1.87 9.34 24.18
C ARG A 14 2.12 10.83 24.46
N ASN A 15 2.53 11.17 25.68
CA ASN A 15 2.90 12.55 26.02
C ASN A 15 4.17 12.99 25.29
N THR A 16 5.19 12.14 25.21
CA THR A 16 6.40 12.41 24.41
C THR A 16 6.06 12.68 22.95
N LEU A 17 5.19 11.85 22.35
CA LEU A 17 4.71 12.07 20.98
C LEU A 17 3.99 13.41 20.84
N THR A 18 3.16 13.78 21.82
CA THR A 18 2.43 15.06 21.83
C THR A 18 3.39 16.26 21.95
N ASN A 19 4.47 16.13 22.71
CA ASN A 19 5.51 17.16 22.79
C ASN A 19 6.27 17.27 21.47
N TRP A 20 6.60 16.15 20.82
CA TRP A 20 7.25 16.16 19.50
C TRP A 20 6.40 16.83 18.42
N GLU A 21 5.08 16.65 18.43
CA GLU A 21 4.15 17.38 17.54
C GLU A 21 4.30 18.90 17.65
N LYS A 22 4.62 19.43 18.83
CA LYS A 22 4.78 20.87 19.07
C LYS A 22 6.21 21.35 18.87
N GLU A 23 7.17 20.61 19.42
CA GLU A 23 8.56 21.04 19.55
C GLU A 23 9.44 20.59 18.38
N LYS A 24 9.02 19.56 17.65
CA LYS A 24 9.80 18.92 16.58
C LYS A 24 8.92 18.59 15.36
N PRO A 25 8.28 19.59 14.73
CA PRO A 25 7.36 19.36 13.61
C PRO A 25 8.01 18.63 12.42
N GLU A 26 9.29 18.91 12.13
CA GLU A 26 10.02 18.22 11.06
C GLU A 26 10.24 16.72 11.36
N LEU A 27 10.42 16.34 12.63
CA LEU A 27 10.52 14.92 13.01
C LEU A 27 9.20 14.20 12.71
N ILE A 28 8.07 14.82 13.08
CA ILE A 28 6.74 14.26 12.80
C ILE A 28 6.49 14.16 11.29
N ARG A 29 6.88 15.17 10.51
CA ARG A 29 6.78 15.14 9.05
C ARG A 29 7.53 13.94 8.46
N LEU A 30 8.76 13.70 8.90
CA LEU A 30 9.57 12.56 8.43
C LEU A 30 8.97 11.22 8.82
N ILE A 31 8.48 11.07 10.06
CA ILE A 31 7.80 9.85 10.51
C ILE A 31 6.57 9.57 9.64
N ASN A 32 5.72 10.58 9.41
CA ASN A 32 4.52 10.43 8.58
C ASN A 32 4.86 10.08 7.13
N GLN A 33 5.93 10.64 6.56
CA GLN A 33 6.40 10.30 5.23
C GLN A 33 6.84 8.83 5.13
N GLY A 34 7.58 8.33 6.12
CA GLY A 34 7.96 6.92 6.18
C GLY A 34 6.74 5.99 6.28
N LEU A 35 5.78 6.31 7.14
CA LEU A 35 4.55 5.51 7.29
C LEU A 35 3.71 5.49 6.02
N ALA A 36 3.55 6.63 5.35
CA ALA A 36 2.82 6.71 4.08
C ALA A 36 3.53 5.90 2.97
N LEU A 37 4.86 5.92 2.94
CA LEU A 37 5.64 5.11 2.00
C LEU A 37 5.42 3.61 2.24
N ASP A 38 5.46 3.15 3.49
CA ASP A 38 5.22 1.75 3.85
C ASP A 38 3.82 1.28 3.42
N GLU A 39 2.80 2.13 3.61
CA GLU A 39 1.42 1.86 3.19
C GLU A 39 1.32 1.71 1.66
N GLN A 40 1.93 2.63 0.91
CA GLN A 40 1.95 2.56 -0.56
C GLN A 40 2.69 1.33 -1.10
N ILE A 41 3.79 0.92 -0.45
CA ILE A 41 4.47 -0.33 -0.79
C ILE A 41 3.52 -1.53 -0.60
N LEU A 42 2.77 -1.57 0.51
CA LEU A 42 1.84 -2.66 0.77
C LEU A 42 0.69 -2.70 -0.24
N GLU A 43 0.12 -1.55 -0.60
CA GLU A 43 -0.92 -1.44 -1.62
C GLU A 43 -0.42 -1.89 -2.99
N THR A 44 0.79 -1.48 -3.37
CA THR A 44 1.42 -1.86 -4.63
C THR A 44 1.62 -3.37 -4.72
N LYS A 45 2.05 -4.02 -3.63
CA LYS A 45 2.16 -5.48 -3.57
C LYS A 45 0.82 -6.18 -3.78
N LYS A 46 -0.25 -5.69 -3.13
CA LYS A 46 -1.61 -6.21 -3.33
C LYS A 46 -2.09 -6.01 -4.77
N PHE A 47 -1.75 -4.88 -5.39
CA PHE A 47 -2.06 -4.62 -6.79
C PHE A 47 -1.34 -5.60 -7.72
N LEU A 48 -0.04 -5.83 -7.49
CA LEU A 48 0.74 -6.83 -8.23
C LEU A 48 0.09 -8.22 -8.12
N GLU A 49 -0.28 -8.66 -6.92
CA GLU A 49 -0.95 -9.96 -6.71
C GLU A 49 -2.25 -10.09 -7.53
N ARG A 50 -3.03 -9.00 -7.66
CA ARG A 50 -4.23 -9.00 -8.50
C ARG A 50 -3.88 -9.13 -9.99
N LEU A 51 -2.83 -8.46 -10.46
CA LEU A 51 -2.36 -8.58 -11.84
C LEU A 51 -1.90 -10.01 -12.15
N GLU A 52 -1.19 -10.66 -11.23
CA GLU A 52 -0.76 -12.05 -11.39
C GLU A 52 -1.95 -13.01 -11.47
N LYS A 53 -2.97 -12.83 -10.63
CA LYS A 53 -4.23 -13.60 -10.71
C LYS A 53 -4.95 -13.42 -12.04
N ILE A 54 -4.91 -12.21 -12.64
CA ILE A 54 -5.47 -11.97 -13.97
C ILE A 54 -4.69 -12.74 -15.03
N ARG A 55 -3.35 -12.69 -14.98
CA ARG A 55 -2.46 -13.45 -15.88
C ARG A 55 -2.72 -14.96 -15.79
N GLU A 56 -2.84 -15.50 -14.59
CA GLU A 56 -3.13 -16.93 -14.38
C GLU A 56 -4.49 -17.33 -14.96
N LYS A 57 -5.53 -16.53 -14.74
CA LYS A 57 -6.85 -16.78 -15.33
C LYS A 57 -6.82 -16.73 -16.86
N ALA A 58 -6.07 -15.80 -17.44
CA ALA A 58 -5.90 -15.70 -18.88
C ALA A 58 -5.18 -16.93 -19.46
N ASN A 59 -4.12 -17.41 -18.79
CA ASN A 59 -3.36 -18.58 -19.21
C ASN A 59 -4.17 -19.89 -19.09
N ASN A 60 -5.12 -19.95 -18.16
CA ASN A 60 -6.00 -21.11 -17.98
C ASN A 60 -7.25 -21.10 -18.88
N GLY A 61 -7.47 -20.00 -19.63
CA GLY A 61 -8.53 -19.90 -20.63
C GLY A 61 -8.09 -20.53 -21.96
N LYS A 62 -8.93 -21.40 -22.54
CA LYS A 62 -8.77 -21.80 -23.94
C LYS A 62 -8.76 -20.54 -24.82
N ILE A 63 -7.81 -20.44 -25.74
CA ILE A 63 -7.82 -19.37 -26.76
C ILE A 63 -9.14 -19.48 -27.52
N ASN A 64 -10.06 -18.53 -27.33
CA ASN A 64 -11.26 -18.47 -28.15
C ASN A 64 -10.89 -17.75 -29.45
N THR A 65 -10.28 -18.49 -30.38
CA THR A 65 -10.09 -18.05 -31.76
C THR A 65 -11.41 -18.08 -32.51
N LYS A 66 -12.37 -17.25 -32.10
CA LYS A 66 -13.44 -16.78 -33.00
C LYS A 66 -13.14 -15.33 -33.35
N ILE A 67 -11.97 -15.11 -33.93
CA ILE A 67 -11.76 -13.91 -34.74
C ILE A 67 -12.63 -14.14 -35.98
N ASN A 68 -13.67 -13.31 -36.08
CA ASN A 68 -14.71 -13.37 -37.08
C ASN A 68 -14.13 -13.61 -38.49
N LYS A 69 -14.36 -14.82 -39.03
CA LYS A 69 -14.65 -14.95 -40.45
C LYS A 69 -16.09 -14.45 -40.63
N SER A 70 -16.24 -13.14 -40.77
CA SER A 70 -17.38 -12.52 -41.44
C SER A 70 -16.73 -11.76 -42.59
N GLU A 71 -16.44 -12.48 -43.67
CA GLU A 71 -17.33 -12.70 -44.82
C GLU A 71 -17.19 -11.54 -45.80
N GLU A 72 -16.92 -11.92 -47.04
CA GLU A 72 -16.72 -11.11 -48.25
C GLU A 72 -17.94 -10.24 -48.59
#